data_AF-X1ILJ9-F1
#
_entry.id   AF-X1ILJ9-F1
#
_cell.length_a   1.000
_cell.length_b   1.000
_cell.length_c   1.000
_cell.angle_alpha   90.00
_cell.angle_beta   90.00
_cell.angle_gamma   90.00
#
_symmetry.space_group_name_H-M   'P 1'
#
loop_
_entity.id
_entity.type
_entity.pdbx_description
1 polymer ?
#
loop_
_entity_poly.entity_id
_entity_poly.type
_entity_poly.pdbx_seq_one_letter_code
_entity_poly.pdbx_strand_id
1 'polypeptide(L)' 'METAKITKVAGPVVVAKGLKNAKMYDVVKVSSQKLIGEI' A
#
# COMPACT_ATOMS: atom_id res chain seq x y z
N MET A 1 -8.12 -4.85 -9.65
CA MET A 1 -7.13 -4.23 -8.75
C MET A 1 -7.33 -4.83 -7.38
N GLU A 2 -6.30 -5.47 -6.84
CA GLU A 2 -6.34 -6.00 -5.47
C GLU A 2 -6.37 -4.82 -4.49
N THR A 3 -7.19 -4.90 -3.45
CA THR A 3 -7.31 -3.85 -2.43
C THR A 3 -6.87 -4.39 -1.10
N ALA A 4 -6.20 -3.55 -0.32
CA ALA A 4 -5.66 -3.92 0.98
C ALA A 4 -5.97 -2.88 2.03
N LYS A 5 -5.94 -3.32 3.28
CA LYS A 5 -6.24 -2.46 4.43
C LYS A 5 -4.93 -2.01 5.07
N ILE A 6 -4.76 -0.70 5.21
CA ILE A 6 -3.69 -0.12 6.01
C ILE A 6 -3.90 -0.54 7.48
N THR A 7 -2.85 -1.05 8.10
CA THR A 7 -2.86 -1.53 9.49
C THR A 7 -1.99 -0.70 10.42
N LYS A 8 -0.97 -0.03 9.88
CA LYS A 8 -0.11 0.89 10.64
C LYS A 8 0.46 1.96 9.70
N VAL A 9 0.67 3.15 10.25
CA VAL A 9 1.38 4.25 9.60
C VAL A 9 2.47 4.75 10.54
N ALA A 10 3.69 4.91 10.02
CA ALA A 10 4.85 5.42 10.76
C ALA A 10 5.56 6.46 9.90
N GLY A 11 5.12 7.71 9.99
CA GLY A 11 5.57 8.78 9.11
C GLY A 11 5.26 8.43 7.64
N PRO A 12 6.26 8.41 6.74
CA PRO A 12 6.05 8.03 5.34
C PRO A 12 5.86 6.52 5.12
N VAL A 13 6.18 5.68 6.11
CA VAL A 13 6.12 4.21 5.97
C VAL A 13 4.72 3.70 6.31
N VAL A 14 4.15 2.86 5.44
CA VAL A 14 2.79 2.31 5.57
C VAL A 14 2.86 0.78 5.58
N VAL A 15 2.14 0.16 6.53
CA VAL A 15 2.00 -1.31 6.59
C VAL A 15 0.58 -1.68 6.21
N ALA A 16 0.41 -2.41 5.11
CA ALA A 16 -0.89 -2.91 4.65
C ALA A 16 -0.98 -4.44 4.76
N LYS A 17 -2.19 -4.96 5.00
CA LYS A 17 -2.49 -6.40 4.95
C LYS A 17 -3.50 -6.71 3.86
N GLY A 18 -3.35 -7.87 3.24
CA GLY A 18 -4.27 -8.37 2.21
C GLY A 18 -3.80 -8.20 0.76
N LEU A 19 -2.52 -7.86 0.54
CA LEU A 19 -1.89 -7.83 -0.79
C LEU A 19 -1.24 -9.19 -1.07
N LYS A 20 -1.99 -10.17 -1.57
CA LYS A 20 -1.46 -11.53 -1.79
C LYS A 20 -0.54 -11.64 -2.99
N ASN A 21 -0.78 -10.85 -4.04
CA ASN A 21 -0.03 -10.92 -5.29
C ASN A 21 0.90 -9.71 -5.53
N ALA A 22 1.13 -8.91 -4.49
CA ALA A 22 2.05 -7.79 -4.55
C ALA A 22 3.50 -8.26 -4.71
N LYS A 23 4.26 -7.53 -5.52
CA LYS A 23 5.70 -7.75 -5.71
C LYS A 23 6.48 -6.55 -5.15
N MET A 24 7.72 -6.80 -4.77
CA MET A 24 8.66 -5.73 -4.45
C MET A 24 8.76 -4.77 -5.64
N TYR A 25 8.83 -3.46 -5.36
CA TYR A 25 8.94 -2.39 -6.34
C TYR A 25 7.68 -2.12 -7.18
N ASP A 26 6.53 -2.72 -6.84
CA ASP A 26 5.25 -2.39 -7.50
C ASP A 26 4.78 -0.97 -7.13
N VAL A 27 4.36 -0.21 -8.14
CA VAL A 27 3.72 1.10 -7.92
C VAL A 27 2.29 0.91 -7.46
N VAL A 28 1.95 1.49 -6.30
CA VAL A 28 0.63 1.38 -5.67
C VAL A 28 0.01 2.74 -5.40
N LYS A 29 -1.32 2.72 -5.22
CA LYS A 29 -2.10 3.87 -4.78
C LYS A 29 -2.51 3.68 -3.32
N VAL A 30 -2.18 4.65 -2.48
CA VAL A 30 -2.41 4.61 -1.04
C VAL A 30 -3.53 5.59 -0.68
N SER A 31 -4.46 5.14 0.18
CA SER A 31 -5.60 5.91 0.71
C SER A 31 -6.63 6.38 -0.34
N SER A 32 -7.68 7.07 0.12
CA SER A 32 -8.69 7.70 -0.73
C SER A 32 -8.12 8.83 -1.60
N GLN A 33 -7.01 9.43 -1.18
CA GLN A 33 -6.33 10.50 -1.91
C GLN A 33 -5.50 9.98 -3.09
N LYS A 34 -5.36 8.65 -3.25
CA LYS A 34 -4.60 8.00 -4.33
C LYS A 34 -3.15 8.47 -4.41
N LEU A 35 -2.51 8.64 -3.25
CA LEU A 35 -1.08 8.93 -3.16
C LEU A 35 -0.29 7.80 -3.81
N ILE A 36 0.79 8.14 -4.52
CA ILE A 36 1.64 7.14 -5.16
C ILE A 36 2.68 6.66 -4.15
N GLY A 37 2.88 5.35 -4.08
CA GLY A 37 3.92 4.71 -3.27
C GLY A 37 4.45 3.45 -3.96
N GLU A 38 5.49 2.86 -3.38
CA GLU A 38 6.04 1.56 -3.79
C GLU A 38 5.81 0.52 -2.68
N ILE A 39 5.77 -0.75 -3.08
CA ILE A 39 5.84 -1.89 -2.17
C ILE A 39 7.30 -2.23 -1.84
#